data_AF-A0A645ID87-F1
#
_entry.id   AF-A0A645ID87-F1
#
_cell.length_a   1.000
_cell.length_b   1.000
_cell.length_c   1.000
_cell.angle_alpha   90.00
_cell.angle_beta   90.00
_cell.angle_gamma   90.00
#
_symmetry.space_group_name_H-M   'P 1'
#
loop_
_entity.id
_entity.type
_entity.pdbx_description
1 polymer ?
#
loop_
_entity_poly.entity_id
_entity_poly.type
_entity_poly.pdbx_seq_one_letter_code
_entity_poly.pdbx_strand_id
1 'polypeptide(L)'
;MAKTFGVRVYTIGVGSRGMVNIPVQTPMGTQYQQIESMFDERPLMEIASMTGGKYFRATNNEKLRSIYQEIDQMEKTKINVKEFSKKYEQYFLFALVGFILLVVELLLRNAYLRKLP
;
A
#
# COMPACT_ATOMS: atom_id res chain seq x y z
N MET A 1 4.38 -14.37 14.99
CA MET A 1 3.52 -13.26 15.45
C MET A 1 3.16 -12.26 14.33
N ALA A 2 4.07 -11.85 13.42
CA ALA A 2 3.74 -10.90 12.34
C ALA A 2 2.65 -11.38 11.33
N LYS A 3 2.65 -12.67 10.94
CA LYS A 3 1.65 -13.26 10.03
C LYS A 3 0.20 -13.08 10.51
N THR A 4 -0.01 -13.14 11.83
CA THR A 4 -1.32 -13.07 12.48
C THR A 4 -1.94 -11.66 12.40
N PHE A 5 -1.11 -10.62 12.25
CA PHE A 5 -1.55 -9.22 12.15
C PHE A 5 -1.69 -8.72 10.71
N GLY A 6 -1.54 -9.59 9.70
CA GLY A 6 -1.61 -9.19 8.29
C GLY A 6 -0.46 -8.31 7.82
N VAL A 7 0.63 -8.23 8.60
CA VAL A 7 1.81 -7.42 8.27
C VAL A 7 2.78 -8.26 7.43
N ARG A 8 3.10 -7.77 6.23
CA ARG A 8 4.12 -8.37 5.35
C ARG A 8 5.49 -7.82 5.72
N VAL A 9 6.46 -8.70 5.95
CA VAL A 9 7.83 -8.31 6.30
C VAL A 9 8.73 -8.56 5.10
N TYR A 10 9.35 -7.49 4.59
CA TYR A 10 10.35 -7.56 3.53
C TYR A 10 11.74 -7.46 4.15
N THR A 11 12.58 -8.47 3.92
CA THR A 11 13.93 -8.53 4.47
C THR A 11 14.94 -8.13 3.42
N ILE A 12 15.86 -7.22 3.75
CA ILE A 12 16.90 -6.74 2.83
C ILE A 12 18.27 -7.12 3.37
N GLY A 13 18.96 -8.01 2.67
CA GLY A 13 20.35 -8.36 2.96
C GLY A 13 21.30 -7.33 2.32
N VAL A 14 22.10 -6.65 3.14
CA VAL A 14 23.12 -5.70 2.69
C VAL A 14 24.50 -6.32 2.93
N GLY A 15 25.23 -6.62 1.86
CA GLY A 15 26.55 -7.24 1.98
C GLY A 15 27.19 -7.68 0.65
N SER A 16 28.52 -7.68 0.64
CA SER A 16 29.33 -8.23 -0.45
C SER A 16 29.63 -9.72 -0.20
N ARG A 17 29.73 -10.53 -1.27
CA ARG A 17 30.16 -11.95 -1.19
C ARG A 17 31.69 -12.02 -1.15
N GLY A 18 32.22 -12.95 -0.37
CA GLY A 18 33.64 -13.31 -0.39
C GLY A 18 34.41 -12.86 0.86
N MET A 19 35.74 -12.76 0.70
CA MET A 19 36.65 -12.36 1.76
C MET A 19 36.43 -10.89 2.13
N VAL A 20 36.09 -10.65 3.39
CA VAL A 20 36.00 -9.30 3.96
C VAL A 20 37.16 -9.10 4.93
N ASN A 21 37.82 -7.94 4.83
CA ASN A 21 38.88 -7.55 5.75
C ASN A 21 38.25 -6.97 7.01
N ILE A 22 38.34 -7.69 8.12
CA ILE A 22 37.82 -7.22 9.40
C ILE A 22 38.98 -6.71 10.25
N PRO A 23 38.92 -5.49 10.80
CA PRO A 23 39.93 -5.02 11.75
C PRO A 23 39.80 -5.80 13.06
N VAL A 24 40.81 -6.58 13.39
CA VAL A 24 40.91 -7.31 14.66
C VAL A 24 41.93 -6.61 15.54
N GLN A 25 41.52 -6.27 16.75
CA GLN A 25 42.38 -5.60 17.72
C GLN A 25 43.27 -6.64 18.39
N THR A 26 44.57 -6.56 18.14
CA THR A 26 45.59 -7.44 18.74
C THR A 26 46.48 -6.65 19.70
N PRO A 27 47.21 -7.30 20.63
CA PRO A 27 48.12 -6.62 21.56
C PRO A 27 49.21 -5.78 20.88
N MET A 28 49.50 -6.02 19.60
CA MET A 28 50.46 -5.25 18.78
C MET A 28 49.80 -4.21 17.85
N GLY A 29 48.48 -4.00 17.93
CA GLY A 29 47.73 -3.02 17.12
C GLY A 29 46.59 -3.64 16.31
N THR A 30 46.00 -2.85 15.41
CA THR A 30 44.90 -3.29 14.54
C THR A 30 45.45 -4.09 13.36
N GLN A 31 45.18 -5.39 13.32
CA GLN A 31 45.50 -6.24 12.18
C GLN A 31 44.23 -6.53 11.37
N TYR A 32 44.33 -6.53 10.05
CA TYR A 32 43.22 -6.89 9.18
C TYR A 32 43.29 -8.37 8.86
N GLN A 33 42.26 -9.12 9.24
CA GLN A 33 42.14 -10.53 8.89
C GLN A 33 41.10 -10.71 7.79
N GLN A 34 41.46 -11.46 6.74
CA GLN A 34 40.52 -11.91 5.73
C GLN A 34 39.69 -13.04 6.33
N ILE A 35 38.41 -12.75 6.56
CA ILE A 35 37.45 -13.73 7.04
C ILE A 35 36.42 -13.92 5.94
N GLU A 36 36.07 -15.17 5.66
CA GLU A 36 34.99 -15.48 4.73
C GLU A 36 33.66 -14.99 5.35
N SER A 37 33.00 -14.07 4.64
CA SER A 37 31.67 -13.59 5.02
C SER A 37 30.66 -14.74 4.90
N MET A 38 30.41 -15.45 6.00
CA MET A 38 29.30 -16.41 6.11
C MET A 38 27.97 -15.68 6.35
N PHE A 39 27.64 -14.72 5.48
CA PHE A 39 26.35 -14.03 5.54
C PHE A 39 25.24 -15.03 5.20
N ASP A 40 24.62 -15.62 6.23
CA ASP A 40 23.58 -16.61 6.06
C ASP A 40 22.25 -15.94 5.70
N GLU A 41 21.90 -16.00 4.42
CA GLU A 41 20.67 -15.42 3.86
C GLU A 41 19.43 -16.28 4.19
N ARG A 42 19.62 -17.54 4.60
CA ARG A 42 18.54 -18.51 4.87
C ARG A 42 17.52 -18.03 5.91
N PRO A 43 17.93 -17.58 7.12
CA PRO A 43 16.97 -17.10 8.12
C PRO A 43 16.19 -15.87 7.67
N LEU A 44 16.81 -14.97 6.91
CA LEU A 44 16.12 -13.78 6.37
C LEU A 44 15.07 -14.19 5.35
N MET A 45 15.41 -15.15 4.48
CA MET A 45 14.48 -15.69 3.50
C MET A 45 13.27 -16.37 4.16
N GLU A 46 13.50 -17.12 5.23
CA GLU A 46 12.45 -17.80 6.00
C GLU A 46 11.49 -16.78 6.66
N ILE A 47 12.00 -15.72 7.27
CA ILE A 47 11.17 -14.65 7.88
C ILE A 47 10.29 -13.96 6.83
N ALA A 48 10.85 -13.64 5.66
CA ALA A 48 10.08 -13.03 4.58
C ALA A 48 8.98 -13.98 4.06
N SER A 49 9.32 -15.26 3.84
CA SER A 49 8.36 -16.27 3.40
C SER A 49 7.24 -16.53 4.41
N MET A 50 7.56 -16.57 5.71
CA MET A 50 6.57 -16.79 6.77
C MET A 50 5.53 -15.66 6.83
N THR A 51 5.89 -14.44 6.46
CA THR A 51 5.02 -13.25 6.52
C THR A 51 4.39 -12.90 5.17
N GLY A 52 4.70 -13.65 4.11
CA GLY A 52 4.22 -13.37 2.76
C GLY A 52 4.87 -12.14 2.10
N GLY A 53 6.01 -11.71 2.62
CA GLY A 53 6.89 -10.73 1.98
C GLY A 53 7.90 -11.41 1.05
N LYS A 54 8.89 -10.63 0.59
CA LYS A 54 9.98 -11.09 -0.27
C LYS A 54 11.32 -10.77 0.36
N TYR A 55 12.28 -11.67 0.16
CA TYR A 55 13.69 -11.39 0.43
C TYR A 55 14.29 -10.63 -0.75
N PHE A 56 15.00 -9.55 -0.44
CA PHE A 56 15.75 -8.80 -1.43
C PHE A 56 17.21 -8.67 -1.01
N ARG A 57 18.09 -8.65 -2.01
CA ARG A 57 19.52 -8.46 -1.80
C ARG A 57 19.96 -7.14 -2.38
N ALA A 58 20.41 -6.23 -1.52
CA ALA A 58 20.93 -4.93 -1.90
C ALA A 58 22.46 -4.96 -1.85
N THR A 59 23.09 -5.00 -3.03
CA THR A 59 24.55 -4.89 -3.17
C THR A 59 25.00 -3.44 -3.28
N ASN A 60 24.10 -2.52 -3.62
CA ASN A 60 24.36 -1.09 -3.77
C ASN A 60 23.12 -0.26 -3.41
N ASN A 61 23.30 1.06 -3.24
CA ASN A 61 22.22 2.00 -2.92
C ASN A 61 21.18 2.12 -4.04
N GLU A 62 21.58 1.99 -5.30
CA GLU A 62 20.66 2.06 -6.45
C GLU A 62 19.66 0.91 -6.44
N LYS A 63 20.13 -0.32 -6.17
CA LYS A 63 19.29 -1.51 -6.06
C LYS A 63 18.39 -1.46 -4.84
N LEU A 64 18.87 -0.87 -3.74
CA LEU A 64 18.02 -0.61 -2.59
C LEU A 64 16.84 0.30 -2.97
N ARG A 65 17.11 1.37 -3.73
CA ARG A 65 16.07 2.29 -4.21
C ARG A 65 15.07 1.62 -5.17
N SER A 66 15.54 0.76 -6.07
CA SER A 66 14.65 0.03 -6.97
C SER A 66 13.76 -0.97 -6.22
N ILE A 67 14.30 -1.65 -5.21
CA ILE A 67 13.52 -2.55 -4.32
C ILE A 67 12.40 -1.78 -3.63
N TYR A 68 12.68 -0.60 -3.09
CA TYR A 68 11.65 0.24 -2.47
C TYR A 68 10.55 0.66 -3.45
N GLN A 69 10.92 1.00 -4.70
CA GLN A 69 9.94 1.35 -5.73
C GLN A 69 9.06 0.17 -6.12
N GLU A 70 9.62 -1.04 -6.23
CA GLU A 70 8.86 -2.27 -6.52
C GLU A 70 7.85 -2.57 -5.40
N ILE A 71 8.25 -2.44 -4.13
CA ILE A 71 7.38 -2.63 -2.97
C ILE A 71 6.23 -1.61 -2.98
N ASP A 72 6.51 -0.34 -3.25
CA ASP A 72 5.50 0.73 -3.29
C ASP A 72 4.45 0.48 -4.38
N GLN A 73 4.85 0.03 -5.57
CA GLN A 73 3.92 -0.31 -6.66
C GLN A 73 3.01 -1.49 -6.30
N MET A 74 3.58 -2.55 -5.70
CA MET A 74 2.83 -3.74 -5.32
C MET A 74 1.81 -3.47 -4.22
N GLU A 75 2.14 -2.63 -3.23
CA GLU A 75 1.21 -2.30 -2.14
C GLU A 75 0.14 -1.30 -2.57
N LYS A 76 0.48 -0.25 -3.35
CA LYS A 76 -0.51 0.73 -3.85
C LYS A 76 -1.60 0.10 -4.70
N THR A 77 -1.26 -0.92 -5.49
CA THR A 77 -2.25 -1.63 -6.34
C THR A 77 -3.30 -2.36 -5.51
N LYS A 78 -2.95 -2.86 -4.32
CA LYS A 78 -3.90 -3.52 -3.41
C LYS A 78 -4.78 -2.54 -2.64
N ILE A 79 -4.31 -1.31 -2.42
CA ILE A 79 -5.06 -0.21 -1.80
C ILE A 79 -5.81 0.60 -2.88
N ASN A 80 -6.11 0.04 -4.05
CA ASN A 80 -7.17 0.60 -4.88
C ASN A 80 -8.51 0.14 -4.26
N VAL A 81 -8.83 0.80 -3.15
CA VAL A 81 -10.15 0.81 -2.54
C VAL A 81 -11.08 1.10 -3.70
N LYS A 82 -11.85 0.09 -4.08
CA LYS A 82 -13.12 0.26 -4.73
C LYS A 82 -13.95 1.18 -3.84
N GLU A 83 -13.70 2.48 -3.86
CA GLU A 83 -14.71 3.47 -3.54
C GLU A 83 -15.74 3.41 -4.66
N PHE A 84 -16.46 2.29 -4.73
CA PHE A 84 -17.87 2.36 -5.03
C PHE A 84 -18.50 3.06 -3.84
N SER A 85 -18.26 4.36 -3.73
CA SER A 85 -19.16 5.26 -3.03
C SER A 85 -20.43 5.25 -3.85
N LYS A 86 -21.21 4.16 -3.72
CA LYS A 86 -22.63 4.15 -4.01
C LYS A 86 -23.24 5.10 -2.98
N LYS A 87 -23.11 6.40 -3.23
CA LYS A 87 -23.97 7.42 -2.64
C LYS A 87 -25.37 7.08 -3.12
N TYR A 88 -26.08 6.29 -2.33
CA TYR A 88 -27.46 5.95 -2.59
C TYR A 88 -28.28 7.24 -2.70
N GLU A 89 -29.04 7.27 -3.78
CA GLU A 89 -29.78 8.37 -4.40
C GLU A 89 -30.98 8.86 -3.58
N GLN A 90 -30.81 9.21 -2.29
CA GLN A 90 -31.93 9.76 -1.53
C GLN A 90 -32.41 11.13 -2.03
N TYR A 91 -31.62 11.83 -2.86
CA TYR A 91 -32.04 13.08 -3.48
C TYR A 91 -33.13 12.90 -4.56
N PHE A 92 -33.22 11.74 -5.19
CA PHE A 92 -34.18 11.51 -6.28
C PHE A 92 -35.62 11.51 -5.78
N LEU A 93 -35.86 10.95 -4.58
CA LEU A 93 -37.20 10.89 -3.98
C LEU A 93 -37.73 12.29 -3.61
N PHE A 94 -36.89 13.13 -3.00
CA PHE A 94 -37.26 14.51 -2.68
C PHE A 94 -37.45 15.37 -3.94
N ALA A 95 -36.60 15.18 -4.95
CA ALA A 95 -36.75 15.87 -6.24
C ALA A 95 -38.05 15.49 -6.95
N LEU A 96 -38.44 14.21 -6.93
CA LEU A 96 -39.70 13.73 -7.52
C LEU A 96 -40.92 14.33 -6.82
N VAL A 97 -40.92 14.36 -5.48
CA VAL A 97 -42.01 14.97 -4.69
C VAL A 97 -42.14 16.46 -5.00
N GLY A 98 -41.02 17.19 -5.07
CA GLY A 98 -41.02 18.60 -5.45
C GLY A 98 -41.56 18.83 -6.87
N PHE A 99 -41.18 17.99 -7.83
CA PHE A 99 -41.66 18.07 -9.21
C PHE A 99 -43.17 17.84 -9.31
N ILE A 100 -43.70 16.82 -8.61
CA ILE A 100 -45.15 16.54 -8.58
C ILE A 100 -45.90 17.73 -7.98
N LEU A 101 -45.40 18.31 -6.89
CA LEU A 101 -46.04 19.45 -6.24
C LEU A 101 -46.11 20.67 -7.16
N LEU A 102 -45.04 20.93 -7.93
CA LEU A 102 -44.99 21.99 -8.93
C LEU A 102 -45.99 21.76 -10.07
N VAL A 103 -46.11 20.53 -10.56
CA VAL A 103 -47.08 20.17 -11.61
C VAL A 103 -48.51 20.34 -11.11
N VAL A 104 -48.79 19.92 -9.87
CA VAL A 104 -50.10 20.09 -9.24
C VAL A 104 -50.44 21.57 -9.06
N GLU A 105 -49.49 22.39 -8.60
CA GLU A 105 -49.68 23.84 -8.51
C GLU A 105 -49.99 24.46 -9.87
N LEU A 106 -49.25 24.08 -10.91
CA LEU A 106 -49.43 24.63 -12.25
C LEU A 106 -50.77 24.20 -12.86
N LEU A 107 -51.19 22.95 -12.65
CA LEU A 107 -52.52 22.46 -13.04
C LEU A 107 -53.64 23.15 -12.27
N LEU A 108 -53.49 23.31 -10.95
CA LEU A 108 -54.47 24.04 -10.13
C LEU A 108 -54.56 25.49 -10.60
N ARG A 109 -53.44 26.20 -10.74
CA ARG A 109 -53.41 27.58 -11.22
C ARG A 109 -54.03 27.73 -12.60
N ASN A 110 -53.72 26.82 -13.53
CA ASN A 110 -54.27 26.86 -14.89
C ASN A 110 -55.74 26.45 -14.93
N ALA A 111 -56.17 25.49 -14.12
CA ALA A 111 -57.57 25.09 -13.99
C ALA A 111 -58.42 26.13 -13.24
N TYR A 112 -57.83 26.84 -12.27
CA TYR A 112 -58.48 27.94 -11.55
C TYR A 112 -58.57 29.19 -12.42
N LEU A 113 -57.53 29.53 -13.21
CA LEU A 113 -57.61 30.60 -14.22
C LEU A 113 -58.63 30.29 -15.33
N ARG A 114 -58.91 29.02 -15.62
CA ARG A 114 -59.96 28.63 -16.57
C ARG A 114 -61.37 28.63 -15.99
N LYS A 115 -61.52 28.68 -14.66
CA LYS A 115 -62.82 28.69 -13.97
C LYS A 115 -63.30 30.08 -13.55
N LEU A 116 -62.54 31.13 -13.86
CA LEU A 116 -62.98 32.53 -13.76
C LEU A 116 -63.05 33.12 -15.17
N PRO A 117 -64.22 33.09 -15.84
CA PRO A 117 -64.59 34.13 -16.80
C PRO A 117 -64.77 35.48 -16.09
#